data_AF-A0A7Y7RVD1-F1
#
_entry.id   AF-A0A7Y7RVD1-F1
#
_cell.length_a   1.000
_cell.length_b   1.000
_cell.length_c   1.000
_cell.angle_alpha   90.00
_cell.angle_beta   90.00
_cell.angle_gamma   90.00
#
_symmetry.space_group_name_H-M   'P 1'
#
loop_
_entity.id
_entity.type
_entity.pdbx_description
1 polymer ?
#
loop_
_entity_poly.entity_id
_entity_poly.type
_entity_poly.pdbx_seq_one_letter_code
_entity_poly.pdbx_strand_id
1 'polypeptide(L)'
;MNICNKHLQGQAAQPTCLVHSGHRLRVALKACEISPTAFAEWLRISPQRLNNWFLRGLPDVHLEGLARALSLSRVWLETGEGEP
;
A
#
# COMPACT_ATOMS: atom_id res chain seq x y z
N MET A 1 14.15 -15.35 7.13
CA MET A 1 13.85 -14.00 7.66
C MET A 1 12.69 -13.47 6.85
N ASN A 2 11.44 -13.81 7.23
CA ASN A 2 10.24 -13.33 6.53
C ASN A 2 9.38 -12.63 7.58
N ILE A 3 9.41 -11.31 7.57
CA ILE A 3 8.63 -10.44 8.45
C ILE A 3 7.30 -10.17 7.74
N CYS A 4 6.22 -10.01 8.51
CA CYS A 4 4.84 -9.77 8.05
C CYS A 4 4.00 -11.02 7.77
N ASN A 5 3.87 -11.89 8.79
CA ASN A 5 2.76 -12.83 8.82
C ASN A 5 2.03 -12.79 10.16
N LYS A 6 1.58 -11.60 10.60
CA LYS A 6 0.72 -11.45 11.78
C LYS A 6 -0.24 -10.27 11.63
N HIS A 7 -1.53 -10.59 11.78
CA HIS A 7 -2.63 -9.70 12.16
C HIS A 7 -3.20 -8.73 11.11
N LEU A 8 -4.13 -9.25 10.32
CA LEU A 8 -5.17 -8.47 9.63
C LEU A 8 -6.49 -8.56 10.42
N GLN A 9 -6.49 -8.10 11.68
CA GLN A 9 -7.69 -8.00 12.52
C GLN A 9 -7.67 -6.69 13.30
N GLY A 10 -8.68 -5.84 13.05
CA GLY A 10 -8.93 -4.64 13.84
C GLY A 10 -8.84 -3.33 13.05
N GLN A 11 -9.93 -2.95 12.37
CA GLN A 11 -10.54 -1.60 12.40
C GLN A 11 -11.70 -1.54 11.39
N ALA A 12 -12.75 -0.85 11.81
CA ALA A 12 -14.10 -0.89 11.30
C ALA A 12 -14.29 -0.44 9.83
N ALA A 13 -15.21 -1.15 9.17
CA ALA A 13 -16.05 -0.72 8.05
C ALA A 13 -15.38 0.00 6.87
N GLN A 14 -14.98 -0.77 5.85
CA GLN A 14 -15.50 -0.59 4.48
C GLN A 14 -15.47 -1.95 3.73
N PRO A 15 -16.60 -2.44 3.20
CA PRO A 15 -16.62 -3.55 2.25
C PRO A 15 -16.33 -2.97 0.86
N THR A 16 -15.10 -2.54 0.62
CA THR A 16 -14.71 -2.06 -0.72
C THR A 16 -13.77 -3.09 -1.30
N CYS A 17 -14.24 -3.74 -2.36
CA CYS A 17 -13.43 -4.47 -3.32
C CYS A 17 -12.05 -3.79 -3.45
N LEU A 18 -10.97 -4.57 -3.52
CA LEU A 18 -9.63 -4.05 -3.74
C LEU A 18 -9.54 -3.47 -5.17
N VAL A 19 -10.33 -2.43 -5.48
CA VAL A 19 -10.59 -1.97 -6.86
C VAL A 19 -9.35 -1.31 -7.45
N HIS A 20 -8.51 -0.69 -6.63
CA HIS A 20 -7.38 0.10 -7.09
C HIS A 20 -6.14 -0.02 -6.18
N SER A 21 -4.97 0.05 -6.80
CA SER A 21 -3.63 -0.18 -6.24
C SER A 21 -3.31 0.63 -4.97
N GLY A 22 -3.88 1.83 -4.85
CA GLY A 22 -3.75 2.66 -3.65
C GLY A 22 -4.35 2.05 -2.38
N HIS A 23 -5.46 1.31 -2.50
CA HIS A 23 -6.07 0.67 -1.35
C HIS A 23 -5.19 -0.47 -0.84
N ARG A 24 -4.63 -1.27 -1.76
CA ARG A 24 -3.67 -2.34 -1.46
C ARG A 24 -2.40 -1.81 -0.81
N LEU A 25 -1.87 -0.70 -1.32
CA LEU A 25 -0.74 -0.03 -0.67
C LEU A 25 -1.06 0.33 0.78
N ARG A 26 -2.24 0.90 1.05
CA ARG A 26 -2.65 1.26 2.41
C ARG A 26 -2.73 0.03 3.34
N VAL A 27 -3.22 -1.09 2.83
CA VAL A 27 -3.25 -2.37 3.57
C VAL A 27 -1.84 -2.86 3.86
N ALA A 28 -0.94 -2.82 2.87
CA ALA A 28 0.45 -3.24 3.05
C ALA A 28 1.18 -2.35 4.07
N LEU A 29 1.03 -1.03 4.00
CA LEU A 29 1.60 -0.11 4.99
C LEU A 29 1.11 -0.41 6.40
N LYS A 30 -0.18 -0.73 6.56
CA LYS A 30 -0.74 -1.11 7.86
C LYS A 30 -0.16 -2.44 8.36
N ALA A 31 0.02 -3.42 7.48
CA ALA A 31 0.63 -4.71 7.83
C ALA A 31 2.12 -4.60 8.21
N CYS A 32 2.81 -3.58 7.69
CA CYS A 32 4.19 -3.25 8.07
C CYS A 32 4.28 -2.26 9.25
N GLU A 33 3.14 -1.87 9.85
CA GLU A 33 3.06 -0.85 10.92
C GLU A 33 3.70 0.50 10.52
N ILE A 34 3.72 0.81 9.22
CA ILE A 34 4.28 2.06 8.70
C ILE A 34 3.18 3.13 8.72
N SER A 35 3.45 4.23 9.43
CA SER A 35 2.58 5.41 9.41
C SER A 35 2.56 6.05 8.02
N PRO A 36 1.37 6.39 7.47
CA PRO A 36 1.27 7.10 6.18
C PRO A 36 2.08 8.39 6.14
N THR A 37 2.19 9.11 7.27
CA THR A 37 2.98 10.34 7.35
C THR A 37 4.46 10.05 7.19
N ALA A 38 4.99 9.06 7.92
CA ALA A 38 6.39 8.64 7.81
C ALA A 38 6.70 8.11 6.40
N PHE A 39 5.75 7.41 5.78
CA PHE A 39 5.88 6.94 4.41
C PHE A 39 5.92 8.08 3.39
N ALA A 40 5.07 9.10 3.57
CA ALA A 40 5.08 10.29 2.72
C ALA A 40 6.40 11.06 2.84
N GLU A 41 6.95 11.17 4.06
CA GLU A 41 8.27 11.76 4.32
C GLU A 41 9.39 10.96 3.65
N TRP A 42 9.38 9.63 3.78
CA TRP A 42 10.35 8.74 3.15
C TRP A 42 10.35 8.87 1.63
N LEU A 43 9.16 9.00 1.01
CA LEU A 43 8.99 9.25 -0.42
C LEU A 43 9.21 10.70 -0.84
N ARG A 44 9.39 11.62 0.11
CA ARG A 44 9.47 13.08 -0.10
C ARG A 44 8.28 13.62 -0.90
N ILE A 45 7.09 13.09 -0.64
CA ILE A 45 5.83 13.55 -1.21
C ILE A 45 4.95 14.21 -0.14
N SER A 46 4.02 15.06 -0.55
CA SER A 46 3.05 15.60 0.39
C SER A 46 2.07 14.52 0.87
N PRO A 47 1.59 14.58 2.13
CA PRO A 47 0.53 13.70 2.61
C PRO A 47 -0.73 13.75 1.74
N GLN A 48 -1.01 14.91 1.13
CA GLN A 48 -2.10 15.07 0.17
C GLN A 48 -1.90 14.23 -1.10
N ARG A 49 -0.67 14.15 -1.62
CA ARG A 49 -0.35 13.29 -2.77
C ARG A 49 -0.53 11.82 -2.41
N LEU A 50 -0.09 11.41 -1.22
CA LEU A 50 -0.30 10.04 -0.74
C LEU A 50 -1.79 9.73 -0.57
N ASN A 51 -2.59 10.63 0.00
CA ASN A 51 -4.05 10.48 0.08
C ASN A 51 -4.70 10.37 -1.31
N ASN A 52 -4.23 11.15 -2.30
CA ASN A 52 -4.69 11.01 -3.68
C ASN A 52 -4.38 9.62 -4.24
N TRP A 53 -3.21 9.04 -3.95
CA TRP A 53 -2.88 7.68 -4.36
C TRP A 53 -3.83 6.66 -3.73
N PHE A 54 -4.10 6.78 -2.43
CA PHE A 54 -5.04 5.88 -1.75
C PHE A 54 -6.46 5.90 -2.34
N LEU A 55 -6.92 7.08 -2.78
CA LEU A 55 -8.27 7.25 -3.31
C LEU A 55 -8.39 6.94 -4.81
N ARG A 56 -7.36 7.24 -5.62
CA ARG A 56 -7.44 7.16 -7.09
C ARG A 56 -6.59 6.05 -7.72
N GLY A 57 -5.72 5.42 -6.93
CA GLY A 57 -4.73 4.48 -7.44
C GLY A 57 -3.33 5.09 -7.54
N LEU A 58 -2.35 4.21 -7.58
CA LEU A 58 -0.95 4.55 -7.79
C LEU A 58 -0.67 4.82 -9.26
N PRO A 59 0.18 5.81 -9.60
CA PRO A 59 0.71 5.95 -10.94
C PRO A 59 1.66 4.78 -11.28
N ASP A 60 1.63 4.29 -12.52
CA ASP A 60 2.44 3.14 -12.95
C ASP A 60 3.95 3.34 -12.73
N VAL A 61 4.41 4.58 -12.90
CA VAL A 61 5.82 4.96 -12.70
C VAL A 61 6.29 4.72 -11.25
N HIS A 62 5.37 4.73 -10.30
CA HIS A 62 5.66 4.51 -8.88
C HIS A 62 5.37 3.08 -8.44
N LEU A 63 4.54 2.31 -9.17
CA LEU A 63 4.20 0.94 -8.79
C LEU A 63 5.44 0.07 -8.58
N GLU A 64 6.35 0.04 -9.56
CA GLU A 64 7.53 -0.82 -9.51
C GLU A 64 8.53 -0.38 -8.43
N GLY A 65 8.74 0.94 -8.30
CA GLY A 65 9.62 1.49 -7.27
C GLY A 65 9.11 1.21 -5.84
N LEU A 66 7.80 1.35 -5.62
CA LEU A 66 7.17 1.08 -4.33
C LEU A 66 7.11 -0.41 -4.01
N ALA A 67 6.81 -1.24 -5.01
CA ALA A 67 6.83 -2.69 -4.87
C ALA A 67 8.23 -3.15 -4.41
N ARG A 68 9.30 -2.70 -5.08
CA ARG A 68 10.67 -3.03 -4.64
C ARG A 68 11.02 -2.48 -3.27
N ALA A 69 10.60 -1.25 -2.96
CA ALA A 69 10.91 -0.61 -1.68
C ALA A 69 10.27 -1.33 -0.49
N LEU A 70 9.04 -1.81 -0.67
CA LEU A 70 8.28 -2.50 0.36
C LEU A 70 8.44 -4.02 0.30
N SER A 71 9.29 -4.53 -0.60
CA SER A 71 9.41 -5.95 -0.93
C SER A 71 8.07 -6.61 -1.28
N LEU A 72 7.18 -5.86 -1.93
CA LEU A 72 5.87 -6.34 -2.36
C LEU A 72 5.90 -6.85 -3.81
N SER A 73 4.98 -7.75 -4.14
CA SER A 73 4.70 -8.12 -5.53
C SER A 73 4.08 -6.96 -6.29
N ARG A 74 4.70 -6.56 -7.41
CA ARG A 74 4.13 -5.56 -8.32
C ARG A 74 2.76 -6.02 -8.83
N VAL A 75 2.64 -7.28 -9.22
CA VAL A 75 1.39 -7.87 -9.74
C VAL A 75 0.29 -7.77 -8.69
N TRP A 76 0.60 -8.09 -7.44
CA TRP A 76 -0.35 -7.95 -6.34
C TRP A 76 -0.73 -6.49 -6.11
N LEU A 77 0.24 -5.57 -6.12
CA LEU A 77 -0.04 -4.15 -5.93
C LEU A 77 -0.90 -3.57 -7.06
N GLU A 78 -0.70 -4.03 -8.30
CA GLU A 78 -1.36 -3.55 -9.52
C GLU A 78 -2.76 -4.19 -9.74
N THR A 79 -2.90 -5.49 -9.50
CA THR A 79 -4.13 -6.26 -9.80
C THR A 79 -4.85 -6.78 -8.56
N GLY A 80 -4.13 -6.97 -7.46
CA GLY A 80 -4.62 -7.68 -6.28
C GLY A 80 -4.50 -9.20 -6.37
N GLU A 81 -3.96 -9.73 -7.46
CA GLU A 81 -3.72 -11.16 -7.64
C GLU A 81 -2.38 -11.59 -7.04
N GLY A 82 -2.35 -12.80 -6.47
CA GLY A 82 -1.15 -13.36 -5.83
C GLY A 82 -0.98 -12.93 -4.37
N GLU A 83 0.26 -13.00 -3.88
CA GLU A 83 0.61 -12.61 -2.51
C GLU A 83 1.32 -11.25 -2.48
N PRO A 84 1.07 -10.43 -1.42
CA PRO A 84 1.74 -9.16 -1.19
C PRO A 84 3.24 -9.34 -1.00
#